data_AF-A0A8J0U3I1-F1
#
_entry.id   AF-A0A8J0U3I1-F1
#
_cell.length_a   1.000
_cell.length_b   1.000
_cell.length_c   1.000
_cell.angle_alpha   90.00
_cell.angle_beta   90.00
_cell.angle_gamma   90.00
#
_symmetry.space_group_name_H-M   'P 1'
#
loop_
_entity.id
_entity.type
_entity.pdbx_description
1 polymer ?
#
loop_
_entity_poly.entity_id
_entity_poly.type
_entity_poly.pdbx_seq_one_letter_code
_entity_poly.pdbx_strand_id
1 'polypeptide(L)'
;MDSTEDRETPLKDQIRRLTNENVQLQDRNERLYAKLGELQDKMGKLAGSKTDLSSKLVLSEEEKLKISKELIELQIETNKIREHYEAETFELKNTILTLENRLMSLELQKEKLAGEHESVKERLQAVDANRKELADEYIVLKSNYLALSKEHEKEVAKNDELSMELLNLASRRGQDETYSQSRALVNEATAELDRVKAMVNRLSARNIKPEDLVATEYERQKLERNLLGNQDHIREEIENMKKIHETQQQRLEERIIAMGKELQEAKRAIRNTQHKMAEQSAVLLTSQSQLQETEAQNSHLQLQLKELNEEYRSRLNRYIQDLADYVDGTARGKGDGTRMKHFVDNMLSDIKASHRSREEQLAGAARQYKKRMQNLIKKHQSLLIAYRMQREQLLASGNQDVEPGPPEHHFTITDPELQSQVGLELNRLREDKARLETQIHDLKEKRLSDAGTSNQHVEHGGKLQEESWAEIRKQLREFTHNTQEELERERSHLLSRALVAEEQVAELQDYVDKHLARYKQEILRLRKLLGNEEQRAVSADAPQSLLIRALRRNSHEM
;
A
#
# COMPACT_ATOMS: atom_id res chain seq x y z
N MET A 1 -12.82 -123.13 85.49
CA MET A 1 -13.53 -122.27 84.53
C MET A 1 -13.57 -120.87 85.15
N ASP A 2 -12.39 -120.24 85.33
CA ASP A 2 -12.25 -119.13 86.30
C ASP A 2 -11.05 -118.21 85.99
N SER A 3 -10.74 -117.98 84.70
CA SER A 3 -9.53 -117.23 84.33
C SER A 3 -9.66 -116.31 83.10
N THR A 4 -10.88 -116.09 82.60
CA THR A 4 -11.15 -115.17 81.49
C THR A 4 -11.81 -113.87 81.93
N GLU A 5 -12.60 -113.83 83.01
CA GLU A 5 -13.29 -112.60 83.45
C GLU A 5 -12.36 -111.60 84.16
N ASP A 6 -11.34 -112.05 84.90
CA ASP A 6 -10.38 -111.17 85.60
C ASP A 6 -9.39 -110.45 84.66
N ARG A 7 -9.20 -110.93 83.43
CA ARG A 7 -8.40 -110.24 82.39
C ARG A 7 -9.23 -109.26 81.56
N GLU A 8 -10.56 -109.39 81.55
CA GLU A 8 -11.43 -108.51 80.77
C GLU A 8 -11.65 -107.14 81.41
N THR A 9 -11.63 -107.05 82.74
CA THR A 9 -11.84 -105.79 83.47
C THR A 9 -10.71 -104.76 83.26
N PRO A 10 -9.40 -105.09 83.34
CA PRO A 10 -8.33 -104.12 83.06
C PRO A 10 -8.27 -103.72 81.58
N LEU A 11 -8.62 -104.63 80.66
CA LEU A 11 -8.71 -104.33 79.22
C LEU A 11 -9.86 -103.38 78.91
N LYS A 12 -11.03 -103.57 79.52
CA LYS A 12 -12.18 -102.65 79.38
C LYS A 12 -11.85 -101.25 79.91
N ASP A 13 -11.14 -101.15 81.03
CA ASP A 13 -10.70 -99.86 81.57
C ASP A 13 -9.60 -99.20 80.73
N GLN A 14 -8.68 -99.99 80.15
CA GLN A 14 -7.69 -99.48 79.21
C GLN A 14 -8.34 -98.97 77.91
N ILE A 15 -9.34 -99.68 77.39
CA ILE A 15 -10.13 -99.24 76.23
C ILE A 15 -10.85 -97.92 76.55
N ARG A 16 -11.47 -97.79 77.73
CA ARG A 16 -12.13 -96.56 78.19
C ARG A 16 -11.15 -95.38 78.30
N ARG A 17 -9.94 -95.60 78.82
CA ARG A 17 -8.88 -94.57 78.88
C ARG A 17 -8.46 -94.14 77.48
N LEU A 18 -8.22 -95.09 76.57
CA LEU A 18 -7.85 -94.81 75.19
C LEU A 18 -8.97 -94.14 74.39
N THR A 19 -10.25 -94.44 74.68
CA THR A 19 -11.38 -93.72 74.07
C THR A 19 -11.47 -92.29 74.58
N ASN A 20 -11.34 -92.08 75.89
CA ASN A 20 -11.32 -90.73 76.47
C ASN A 20 -10.13 -89.91 75.95
N GLU A 21 -8.95 -90.52 75.81
CA GLU A 21 -7.77 -89.87 75.24
C GLU A 21 -7.97 -89.54 73.75
N ASN A 22 -8.55 -90.46 72.97
CA ASN A 22 -8.91 -90.18 71.58
C ASN A 22 -9.90 -89.03 71.45
N VAL A 23 -10.93 -88.96 72.29
CA VAL A 23 -11.89 -87.83 72.31
C VAL A 23 -11.17 -86.52 72.66
N GLN A 24 -10.28 -86.52 73.65
CA GLN A 24 -9.49 -85.33 73.97
C GLN A 24 -8.54 -84.91 72.84
N LEU A 25 -7.97 -85.87 72.10
CA LEU A 25 -7.14 -85.59 70.94
C LEU A 25 -7.97 -85.07 69.76
N GLN A 26 -9.19 -85.58 69.56
CA GLN A 26 -10.14 -85.06 68.58
C GLN A 26 -10.52 -83.61 68.90
N ASP A 27 -10.94 -83.32 70.13
CA ASP A 27 -11.25 -81.95 70.58
C ASP A 27 -10.06 -80.99 70.39
N ARG A 28 -8.84 -81.45 70.69
CA ARG A 28 -7.62 -80.66 70.48
C ARG A 28 -7.36 -80.42 68.99
N ASN A 29 -7.52 -81.44 68.15
CA ASN A 29 -7.38 -81.31 66.70
C ASN A 29 -8.42 -80.36 66.12
N GLU A 30 -9.68 -80.46 66.54
CA GLU A 30 -10.75 -79.53 66.10
C GLU A 30 -10.41 -78.08 66.46
N ARG A 31 -9.92 -77.84 67.68
CA ARG A 31 -9.44 -76.50 68.09
C ARG A 31 -8.25 -76.03 67.27
N LEU A 32 -7.34 -76.92 66.90
CA LEU A 32 -6.19 -76.58 66.05
C LEU A 32 -6.66 -76.25 64.61
N TYR A 33 -7.60 -77.00 64.05
CA TYR A 33 -8.18 -76.70 62.74
C TYR A 33 -8.95 -75.38 62.73
N ALA A 34 -9.72 -75.08 63.79
CA ALA A 34 -10.40 -73.79 63.92
C ALA A 34 -9.40 -72.63 63.97
N LYS A 35 -8.32 -72.75 64.75
CA LYS A 35 -7.23 -71.75 64.80
C LYS A 35 -6.51 -71.61 63.47
N LEU A 36 -6.28 -72.72 62.76
CA LEU A 36 -5.67 -72.69 61.43
C LEU A 36 -6.57 -71.93 60.44
N GLY A 37 -7.88 -72.17 60.48
CA GLY A 37 -8.88 -71.43 59.70
C GLY A 37 -8.86 -69.93 60.01
N GLU A 38 -8.87 -69.55 61.29
CA GLU A 38 -8.77 -68.13 61.69
C GLU A 38 -7.47 -67.46 61.20
N LEU A 39 -6.34 -68.18 61.25
CA LEU A 39 -5.07 -67.68 60.75
C LEU A 39 -5.09 -67.54 59.22
N GLN A 40 -5.69 -68.49 58.52
CA GLN A 40 -5.86 -68.44 57.07
C GLN A 40 -6.78 -67.28 56.65
N ASP A 41 -7.87 -67.03 57.37
CA ASP A 41 -8.76 -65.89 57.14
C ASP A 41 -8.07 -64.55 57.41
N LYS A 42 -7.29 -64.46 58.50
CA LYS A 42 -6.48 -63.26 58.79
C LYS A 42 -5.44 -63.03 57.70
N MET A 43 -4.79 -64.08 57.21
CA MET A 43 -3.82 -64.01 56.11
C MET A 43 -4.49 -63.58 54.80
N GLY A 44 -5.68 -64.09 54.49
CA GLY A 44 -6.48 -63.66 53.34
C GLY A 44 -6.87 -62.19 53.41
N LYS A 45 -7.33 -61.71 54.57
CA LYS A 45 -7.61 -60.29 54.81
C LYS A 45 -6.35 -59.42 54.71
N LEU A 46 -5.22 -59.91 55.21
CA LEU A 46 -3.94 -59.19 55.14
C LEU A 46 -3.41 -59.13 53.69
N ALA A 47 -3.58 -60.20 52.91
CA ALA A 47 -3.27 -60.20 51.48
C ALA A 47 -4.16 -59.23 50.70
N GLY A 48 -5.47 -59.22 50.96
CA GLY A 48 -6.42 -58.29 50.34
C GLY A 48 -6.13 -56.82 50.68
N SER A 49 -5.88 -56.51 51.95
CA SER A 49 -5.49 -55.14 52.35
C SER A 49 -4.13 -54.72 51.77
N LYS A 50 -3.17 -55.64 51.63
CA LYS A 50 -1.89 -55.36 50.94
C LYS A 50 -2.12 -55.04 49.46
N THR A 51 -2.97 -55.80 48.75
CA THR A 51 -3.29 -55.51 47.35
C THR A 51 -4.04 -54.19 47.19
N ASP A 52 -4.96 -53.87 48.09
CA ASP A 52 -5.72 -52.61 48.07
C ASP A 52 -4.84 -51.39 48.36
N LEU A 53 -3.88 -51.52 49.29
CA LEU A 53 -2.90 -50.45 49.55
C LEU A 53 -1.96 -50.27 48.36
N SER A 54 -1.52 -51.37 47.73
CA SER A 54 -0.68 -51.32 46.54
C SER A 54 -1.40 -50.65 45.36
N SER A 55 -2.69 -50.95 45.13
CA SER A 55 -3.45 -50.33 44.05
C SER A 55 -3.68 -48.83 44.30
N LYS A 56 -4.00 -48.44 45.54
CA LYS A 56 -4.11 -47.02 45.93
C LYS A 56 -2.80 -46.26 45.75
N LEU A 57 -1.66 -46.89 46.07
CA LEU A 57 -0.35 -46.28 45.86
C LEU A 57 -0.10 -46.02 44.38
N VAL A 58 -0.34 -47.00 43.51
CA VAL A 58 -0.19 -46.87 42.05
C VAL A 58 -1.05 -45.72 41.52
N LEU A 59 -2.34 -45.66 41.90
CA LEU A 59 -3.22 -44.56 41.49
C LEU A 59 -2.69 -43.20 41.97
N SER A 60 -2.19 -43.10 43.20
CA SER A 60 -1.62 -41.86 43.70
C SER A 60 -0.33 -41.44 42.98
N GLU A 61 0.46 -42.40 42.49
CA GLU A 61 1.64 -42.14 41.67
C GLU A 61 1.25 -41.69 40.26
N GLU A 62 0.24 -42.31 39.65
CA GLU A 62 -0.32 -41.90 38.37
C GLU A 62 -0.90 -40.47 38.43
N GLU A 63 -1.62 -40.13 39.50
CA GLU A 63 -2.14 -38.77 39.72
C GLU A 63 -1.00 -37.76 39.90
N LYS A 64 0.05 -38.09 40.67
CA LYS A 64 1.24 -37.23 40.79
C LYS A 64 1.93 -37.02 39.45
N LEU A 65 2.07 -38.06 38.64
CA LEU A 65 2.64 -37.95 37.30
C LEU A 65 1.78 -37.06 36.41
N LYS A 66 0.45 -37.20 36.47
CA LYS A 66 -0.47 -36.35 35.73
C LYS A 66 -0.35 -34.88 36.14
N ILE A 67 -0.33 -34.58 37.44
CA ILE A 67 -0.14 -33.22 37.95
C ILE A 67 1.24 -32.68 37.53
N SER A 68 2.30 -33.49 37.60
CA SER A 68 3.64 -33.07 37.17
C SER A 68 3.71 -32.75 35.67
N LYS A 69 2.98 -33.51 34.85
CA LYS A 69 2.85 -33.25 33.41
C LYS A 69 2.10 -31.94 33.17
N GLU A 70 0.95 -31.75 33.80
CA GLU A 70 0.15 -30.51 33.68
C GLU A 70 0.96 -29.29 34.13
N LEU A 71 1.78 -29.42 35.20
CA LEU A 71 2.67 -28.34 35.64
C LEU A 71 3.72 -27.98 34.60
N ILE A 72 4.34 -28.99 33.95
CA ILE A 72 5.32 -28.76 32.88
C ILE A 72 4.63 -28.12 31.67
N GLU A 73 3.44 -28.58 31.30
CA GLU A 73 2.66 -27.99 30.20
C GLU A 73 2.35 -26.52 30.48
N LEU A 74 1.88 -26.19 31.69
CA LEU A 74 1.66 -24.81 32.11
C LEU A 74 2.94 -23.96 32.10
N GLN A 75 4.08 -24.53 32.50
CA GLN A 75 5.37 -23.83 32.42
C GLN A 75 5.78 -23.55 30.96
N ILE A 76 5.56 -24.51 30.06
CA ILE A 76 5.83 -24.34 28.62
C ILE A 76 4.90 -23.26 28.04
N GLU A 77 3.61 -23.30 28.35
CA GLU A 77 2.65 -22.29 27.90
C GLU A 77 2.99 -20.90 28.45
N THR A 78 3.37 -20.80 29.72
CA THR A 78 3.81 -19.55 30.34
C THR A 78 5.06 -19.00 29.65
N ASN A 79 6.02 -19.85 29.31
CA ASN A 79 7.22 -19.44 28.59
C ASN A 79 6.90 -19.01 27.16
N LYS A 80 6.04 -19.74 26.43
CA LYS A 80 5.59 -19.34 25.09
C LYS A 80 4.92 -17.96 25.11
N ILE A 81 4.01 -17.73 26.07
CA ILE A 81 3.35 -16.44 26.23
C ILE A 81 4.37 -15.34 26.52
N ARG A 82 5.37 -15.60 27.36
CA ARG A 82 6.45 -14.66 27.64
C ARG A 82 7.29 -14.33 26.41
N GLU A 83 7.68 -15.34 25.64
CA GLU A 83 8.41 -15.17 24.37
C GLU A 83 7.62 -14.33 23.37
N HIS A 84 6.31 -14.57 23.25
CA HIS A 84 5.42 -13.74 22.43
C HIS A 84 5.39 -12.29 22.90
N TYR A 85 5.24 -12.04 24.21
CA TYR A 85 5.29 -10.68 24.74
C TYR A 85 6.65 -10.02 24.50
N GLU A 86 7.75 -10.73 24.68
CA GLU A 86 9.09 -10.21 24.42
C GLU A 86 9.27 -9.86 22.93
N ALA A 87 8.80 -10.71 22.02
CA ALA A 87 8.81 -10.44 20.58
C ALA A 87 7.98 -9.20 20.22
N GLU A 88 6.72 -9.12 20.69
CA GLU A 88 5.86 -7.95 20.47
C GLU A 88 6.49 -6.67 21.04
N THR A 89 7.09 -6.73 22.23
CA THR A 89 7.77 -5.55 22.80
C THR A 89 8.97 -5.12 21.98
N PHE A 90 9.70 -6.05 21.36
CA PHE A 90 10.80 -5.74 20.47
C PHE A 90 10.31 -5.09 19.17
N GLU A 91 9.25 -5.64 18.56
CA GLU A 91 8.61 -5.06 17.37
C GLU A 91 8.07 -3.65 17.65
N LEU A 92 7.39 -3.46 18.79
CA LEU A 92 6.88 -2.17 19.22
C LEU A 92 8.02 -1.17 19.47
N LYS A 93 9.12 -1.59 20.08
CA LYS A 93 10.30 -0.72 20.24
C LYS A 93 10.88 -0.30 18.89
N ASN A 94 10.94 -1.21 17.92
CA ASN A 94 11.44 -0.90 16.59
C ASN A 94 10.50 0.07 15.86
N THR A 95 9.19 -0.14 15.94
CA THR A 95 8.22 0.80 15.35
C THR A 95 8.30 2.17 16.02
N ILE A 96 8.44 2.25 17.35
CA ILE A 96 8.68 3.52 18.07
C ILE A 96 9.93 4.22 17.54
N LEU A 97 11.07 3.52 17.44
CA LEU A 97 12.31 4.11 16.92
C LEU A 97 12.16 4.63 15.49
N THR A 98 11.47 3.90 14.61
CA THR A 98 11.22 4.38 13.24
C THR A 98 10.30 5.61 13.22
N LEU A 99 9.29 5.67 14.09
CA LEU A 99 8.41 6.81 14.24
C LEU A 99 9.13 8.02 14.84
N GLU A 100 10.01 7.83 15.81
CA GLU A 100 10.86 8.88 16.38
C GLU A 100 11.81 9.45 15.32
N ASN A 101 12.47 8.61 14.53
CA ASN A 101 13.30 9.06 13.41
C ASN A 101 12.49 9.85 12.38
N ARG A 102 11.26 9.40 12.08
CA ARG A 102 10.36 10.12 11.18
C ARG A 102 9.95 11.47 11.76
N LEU A 103 9.61 11.53 13.04
CA LEU A 103 9.26 12.75 13.76
C LEU A 103 10.42 13.75 13.72
N MET A 104 11.64 13.31 14.03
CA MET A 104 12.85 14.14 13.93
C MET A 104 13.05 14.70 12.52
N SER A 105 12.83 13.88 11.48
CA SER A 105 12.93 14.35 10.09
C SER A 105 11.89 15.42 9.75
N LEU A 106 10.67 15.30 10.29
CA LEU A 106 9.58 16.25 10.08
C LEU A 106 9.82 17.55 10.86
N GLU A 107 10.37 17.46 12.07
CA GLU A 107 10.76 18.63 12.86
C GLU A 107 11.85 19.44 12.15
N LEU A 108 12.87 18.78 11.58
CA LEU A 108 13.89 19.44 10.79
C LEU A 108 13.31 20.10 9.53
N GLN A 109 12.37 19.44 8.85
CA GLN A 109 11.67 20.04 7.70
C GLN A 109 10.84 21.26 8.11
N LYS A 110 10.15 21.19 9.25
CA LYS A 110 9.39 22.31 9.80
C LYS A 110 10.30 23.50 10.11
N GLU A 111 11.46 23.28 10.72
CA GLU A 111 12.43 24.34 11.01
C GLU A 111 12.96 24.99 9.73
N LYS A 112 13.29 24.19 8.70
CA LYS A 112 13.69 24.71 7.39
C LYS A 112 12.61 25.59 6.76
N LEU A 113 11.36 25.11 6.73
CA LEU A 113 10.24 25.88 6.19
C LEU A 113 9.97 27.16 7.00
N ALA A 114 10.16 27.12 8.32
CA ALA A 114 10.04 28.30 9.17
C ALA A 114 11.12 29.34 8.82
N GLY A 115 12.38 28.92 8.63
CA GLY A 115 13.45 29.81 8.18
C GLY A 115 13.22 30.39 6.78
N GLU A 116 12.73 29.58 5.83
CA GLU A 116 12.35 30.05 4.50
C GLU A 116 11.22 31.09 4.59
N HIS A 117 10.20 30.83 5.39
CA HIS A 117 9.09 31.74 5.61
C HIS A 117 9.55 33.07 6.22
N GLU A 118 10.44 33.04 7.22
CA GLU A 118 11.06 34.26 7.78
C GLU A 118 11.84 35.04 6.70
N SER A 119 12.65 34.36 5.89
CA SER A 119 13.41 35.01 4.82
C SER A 119 12.52 35.66 3.74
N VAL A 120 11.36 35.05 3.43
CA VAL A 120 10.39 35.60 2.49
C VAL A 120 9.67 36.79 3.11
N LYS A 121 9.33 36.70 4.39
CA LYS A 121 8.71 37.79 5.15
C LYS A 121 9.62 39.01 5.22
N GLU A 122 10.91 38.83 5.48
CA GLU A 122 11.90 39.91 5.47
C GLU A 122 12.03 40.55 4.08
N ARG A 123 12.11 39.74 3.02
CA ARG A 123 12.12 40.24 1.64
C ARG A 123 10.86 41.04 1.29
N LEU A 124 9.70 40.58 1.72
CA LEU A 124 8.44 41.29 1.53
C LEU A 124 8.46 42.64 2.26
N GLN A 125 8.90 42.66 3.51
CA GLN A 125 9.03 43.90 4.28
C GLN A 125 9.99 44.89 3.63
N ALA A 126 11.11 44.43 3.07
CA ALA A 126 12.05 45.27 2.33
C ALA A 126 11.42 45.86 1.06
N VAL A 127 10.69 45.07 0.28
CA VAL A 127 9.97 45.55 -0.90
C VAL A 127 8.87 46.56 -0.52
N ASP A 128 8.15 46.33 0.57
CA ASP A 128 7.15 47.27 1.08
C ASP A 128 7.76 48.58 1.54
N ALA A 129 8.97 48.55 2.14
CA ALA A 129 9.73 49.76 2.48
C ALA A 129 10.11 50.53 1.22
N ASN A 130 10.71 49.86 0.23
CA ASN A 130 11.08 50.47 -1.05
C ASN A 130 9.86 51.07 -1.77
N ARG A 131 8.70 50.41 -1.71
CA ARG A 131 7.45 50.92 -2.29
C ARG A 131 6.99 52.22 -1.62
N LYS A 132 7.16 52.33 -0.29
CA LYS A 132 6.84 53.54 0.46
C LYS A 132 7.80 54.67 0.10
N GLU A 133 9.10 54.39 0.07
CA GLU A 133 10.12 55.36 -0.34
C GLU A 133 9.85 55.89 -1.76
N LEU A 134 9.56 55.01 -2.72
CA LEU A 134 9.22 55.43 -4.08
C LEU A 134 7.94 56.26 -4.16
N ALA A 135 6.95 55.98 -3.31
CA ALA A 135 5.74 56.78 -3.22
C ALA A 135 6.04 58.18 -2.66
N ASP A 136 6.91 58.28 -1.66
CA ASP A 136 7.35 59.56 -1.09
C ASP A 136 8.15 60.37 -2.12
N GLU A 137 9.07 59.72 -2.85
CA GLU A 137 9.80 60.34 -3.97
C GLU A 137 8.85 60.85 -5.06
N TYR A 138 7.83 60.07 -5.42
CA TYR A 138 6.82 60.49 -6.40
C TYR A 138 6.03 61.72 -5.93
N ILE A 139 5.69 61.80 -4.64
CA ILE A 139 5.01 62.97 -4.05
C ILE A 139 5.90 64.20 -4.16
N VAL A 140 7.18 64.08 -3.78
CA VAL A 140 8.16 65.17 -3.89
C VAL A 140 8.31 65.61 -5.34
N LEU A 141 8.49 64.67 -6.27
CA LEU A 141 8.64 64.96 -7.70
C LEU A 141 7.39 65.66 -8.26
N LYS A 142 6.18 65.19 -7.92
CA LYS A 142 4.93 65.83 -8.31
C LYS A 142 4.83 67.26 -7.77
N SER A 143 5.27 67.50 -6.54
CA SER A 143 5.29 68.84 -5.95
C SER A 143 6.27 69.77 -6.69
N ASN A 144 7.44 69.26 -7.09
CA ASN A 144 8.42 70.01 -7.89
C ASN A 144 7.87 70.36 -9.28
N TYR A 145 7.25 69.42 -9.98
CA TYR A 145 6.60 69.68 -11.26
C TYR A 145 5.51 70.74 -11.14
N LEU A 146 4.67 70.67 -10.11
CA LEU A 146 3.64 71.69 -9.86
C LEU A 146 4.24 73.08 -9.59
N ALA A 147 5.37 73.15 -8.89
CA ALA A 147 6.08 74.41 -8.67
C ALA A 147 6.65 74.97 -9.99
N LEU A 148 7.29 74.12 -10.80
CA LEU A 148 7.86 74.51 -12.09
C LEU A 148 6.77 74.95 -13.08
N SER A 149 5.63 74.26 -13.13
CA SER A 149 4.48 74.68 -13.95
C SER A 149 3.99 76.07 -13.54
N LYS A 150 3.90 76.36 -12.24
CA LYS A 150 3.53 77.70 -11.76
C LYS A 150 4.56 78.76 -12.13
N GLU A 151 5.85 78.45 -12.10
CA GLU A 151 6.89 79.39 -12.57
C GLU A 151 6.82 79.62 -14.08
N HIS A 152 6.58 78.56 -14.85
CA HIS A 152 6.38 78.67 -16.28
C HIS A 152 5.16 79.54 -16.62
N GLU A 153 4.03 79.33 -15.95
CA GLU A 153 2.83 80.18 -16.10
C GLU A 153 3.12 81.66 -15.78
N LYS A 154 3.94 81.93 -14.75
CA LYS A 154 4.36 83.31 -14.44
C LYS A 154 5.23 83.92 -15.53
N GLU A 155 6.17 83.17 -16.11
CA GLU A 155 6.99 83.65 -17.23
C GLU A 155 6.18 83.85 -18.50
N VAL A 156 5.20 82.98 -18.78
CA VAL A 156 4.24 83.18 -19.88
C VAL A 156 3.47 84.48 -19.66
N ALA A 157 2.93 84.71 -18.46
CA ALA A 157 2.23 85.96 -18.14
C ALA A 157 3.11 87.21 -18.32
N LYS A 158 4.37 87.17 -17.88
CA LYS A 158 5.33 88.26 -18.11
C LYS A 158 5.63 88.47 -19.59
N ASN A 159 5.76 87.39 -20.37
CA ASN A 159 6.01 87.48 -21.80
C ASN A 159 4.79 88.04 -22.55
N ASP A 160 3.58 87.70 -22.11
CA ASP A 160 2.34 88.28 -22.61
C ASP A 160 2.26 89.78 -22.27
N GLU A 161 2.64 90.19 -21.04
CA GLU A 161 2.76 91.59 -20.64
C GLU A 161 3.77 92.34 -21.53
N LEU A 162 4.97 91.79 -21.73
CA LEU A 162 6.00 92.36 -22.60
C LEU A 162 5.53 92.45 -24.05
N SER A 163 4.83 91.42 -24.54
CA SER A 163 4.24 91.40 -25.88
C SER A 163 3.18 92.49 -26.03
N MET A 164 2.37 92.72 -25.01
CA MET A 164 1.40 93.82 -24.97
C MET A 164 2.10 95.19 -24.92
N GLU A 165 3.20 95.33 -24.16
CA GLU A 165 4.01 96.55 -24.14
C GLU A 165 4.64 96.85 -25.50
N LEU A 166 5.19 95.83 -26.18
CA LEU A 166 5.73 95.93 -27.53
C LEU A 166 4.64 96.33 -28.53
N LEU A 167 3.44 95.77 -28.40
CA LEU A 167 2.28 96.10 -29.25
C LEU A 167 1.80 97.53 -28.98
N ASN A 168 1.84 97.99 -27.72
CA ASN A 168 1.57 99.38 -27.35
C ASN A 168 2.63 100.35 -27.88
N LEU A 169 3.92 99.96 -27.88
CA LEU A 169 5.00 100.73 -28.51
C LEU A 169 4.85 100.78 -30.03
N ALA A 170 4.51 99.68 -30.67
CA ALA A 170 4.21 99.63 -32.11
C ALA A 170 2.99 100.50 -32.45
N SER A 171 1.96 100.49 -31.60
CA SER A 171 0.77 101.33 -31.75
C SER A 171 1.07 102.82 -31.53
N ARG A 172 1.95 103.17 -30.59
CA ARG A 172 2.50 104.53 -30.44
C ARG A 172 3.35 104.97 -31.63
N ARG A 173 4.11 104.05 -32.24
CA ARG A 173 4.87 104.29 -33.48
C ARG A 173 3.96 104.39 -34.72
N GLY A 174 2.75 103.87 -34.66
CA GLY A 174 1.72 103.97 -35.70
C GLY A 174 0.85 105.23 -35.61
N GLN A 175 1.02 106.06 -34.58
CA GLN A 175 0.23 107.29 -34.39
C GLN A 175 0.91 108.58 -34.85
N ASP A 176 2.15 108.54 -35.35
CA ASP A 176 2.77 109.67 -36.03
C ASP A 176 3.42 109.22 -37.36
N GLU A 177 3.02 109.90 -38.43
CA GLU A 177 3.61 109.96 -39.79
C GLU A 177 3.17 109.02 -40.93
N THR A 178 2.37 107.96 -40.75
CA THR A 178 2.09 107.03 -41.86
C THR A 178 0.77 107.24 -42.63
N TYR A 179 -0.10 108.17 -42.23
CA TYR A 179 -1.43 108.34 -42.86
C TYR A 179 -1.47 109.29 -44.07
N SER A 180 -0.42 110.09 -44.32
CA SER A 180 -0.43 111.10 -45.39
C SER A 180 0.22 110.63 -46.70
N GLN A 181 1.13 109.65 -46.67
CA GLN A 181 1.89 109.23 -47.87
C GLN A 181 1.21 108.13 -48.71
N SER A 182 0.44 107.20 -48.11
CA SER A 182 -0.23 106.13 -48.88
C SER A 182 -1.41 106.61 -49.73
N ARG A 183 -2.03 107.76 -49.40
CA ARG A 183 -3.20 108.25 -50.17
C ARG A 183 -2.81 109.02 -51.45
N ALA A 184 -1.59 109.55 -51.52
CA ALA A 184 -1.06 110.20 -52.72
C ALA A 184 -0.64 109.17 -53.79
N LEU A 185 0.02 108.07 -53.37
CA LEU A 185 0.51 107.03 -54.28
C LEU A 185 -0.62 106.24 -54.97
N VAL A 186 -1.78 106.09 -54.33
CA VAL A 186 -2.93 105.37 -54.91
C VAL A 186 -3.61 106.18 -56.03
N ASN A 187 -3.58 107.51 -55.96
CA ASN A 187 -4.17 108.38 -56.99
C ASN A 187 -3.25 108.59 -58.21
N GLU A 188 -1.95 108.41 -58.05
CA GLU A 188 -0.98 108.45 -59.15
C GLU A 188 -0.93 107.11 -59.91
N ALA A 189 -1.07 105.99 -59.19
CA ALA A 189 -1.17 104.66 -59.77
C ALA A 189 -2.42 104.45 -60.65
N THR A 190 -3.55 105.10 -60.33
CA THR A 190 -4.77 105.03 -61.16
C THR A 190 -4.67 105.85 -62.44
N ALA A 191 -3.94 106.97 -62.42
CA ALA A 191 -3.69 107.79 -63.62
C ALA A 191 -2.69 107.14 -64.60
N GLU A 192 -1.72 106.36 -64.10
CA GLU A 192 -0.80 105.58 -64.94
C GLU A 192 -1.48 104.36 -65.59
N LEU A 193 -2.47 103.76 -64.92
CA LEU A 193 -3.24 102.62 -65.44
C LEU A 193 -4.06 102.98 -66.69
N ASP A 194 -4.57 104.21 -66.76
CA ASP A 194 -5.30 104.72 -67.93
C ASP A 194 -4.37 105.12 -69.09
N ARG A 195 -3.11 105.53 -68.82
CA ARG A 195 -2.08 105.72 -69.86
C ARG A 195 -1.58 104.40 -70.43
N VAL A 196 -1.44 103.36 -69.60
CA VAL A 196 -1.05 102.00 -70.04
C VAL A 196 -2.16 101.38 -70.90
N LYS A 197 -3.44 101.56 -70.56
CA LYS A 197 -4.56 101.15 -71.44
C LYS A 197 -4.54 101.84 -72.80
N ALA A 198 -4.15 103.11 -72.88
CA ALA A 198 -3.98 103.84 -74.14
C ALA A 198 -2.73 103.41 -74.93
N MET A 199 -1.69 102.91 -74.27
CA MET A 199 -0.47 102.37 -74.90
C MET A 199 -0.67 100.94 -75.42
N VAL A 200 -1.43 100.10 -74.69
CA VAL A 200 -1.78 98.73 -75.10
C VAL A 200 -2.68 98.74 -76.35
N ASN A 201 -3.58 99.72 -76.49
CA ASN A 201 -4.37 99.90 -77.71
C ASN A 201 -3.56 100.44 -78.92
N ARG A 202 -2.35 100.97 -78.70
CA ARG A 202 -1.41 101.37 -79.77
C ARG A 202 -0.44 100.26 -80.15
N LEU A 203 -0.22 99.26 -79.29
CA LEU A 203 0.67 98.13 -79.53
C LEU A 203 -0.06 96.89 -80.10
N SER A 204 -1.38 96.81 -79.96
CA SER A 204 -2.22 95.76 -80.58
C SER A 204 -2.44 95.91 -82.10
N ALA A 205 -1.87 96.94 -82.74
CA ALA A 205 -1.90 97.14 -84.19
C ALA A 205 -0.54 96.90 -84.90
N ARG A 206 0.39 96.17 -84.28
CA ARG A 206 1.66 95.79 -84.91
C ARG A 206 1.88 94.27 -84.81
N ASN A 207 1.63 93.57 -85.90
CA ASN A 207 1.87 92.14 -86.10
C ASN A 207 3.29 91.75 -85.66
N ILE A 208 3.40 90.81 -84.70
CA ILE A 208 4.63 90.05 -84.40
C ILE A 208 4.23 88.58 -84.29
N LYS A 209 4.97 87.72 -85.01
CA LYS A 209 4.71 86.29 -85.25
C LYS A 209 4.90 85.44 -83.98
N PRO A 210 4.28 84.24 -83.90
CA PRO A 210 4.35 83.38 -82.73
C PRO A 210 5.55 82.41 -82.85
N GLU A 211 6.73 82.80 -82.37
CA GLU A 211 7.89 81.89 -82.39
C GLU A 211 8.77 81.91 -81.13
N ASP A 212 8.46 82.73 -80.12
CA ASP A 212 9.26 82.81 -78.87
C ASP A 212 8.47 82.47 -77.59
N LEU A 213 7.49 81.55 -77.68
CA LEU A 213 6.83 80.94 -76.51
C LEU A 213 7.28 79.50 -76.24
N VAL A 214 8.50 79.16 -76.67
CA VAL A 214 9.14 77.90 -76.27
C VAL A 214 9.95 78.16 -75.02
N ALA A 215 9.36 77.90 -73.86
CA ALA A 215 10.15 77.61 -72.66
C ALA A 215 11.16 76.53 -73.05
N THR A 216 12.44 76.79 -72.79
CA THR A 216 13.56 75.94 -73.22
C THR A 216 13.29 74.51 -72.75
N GLU A 217 13.39 73.50 -73.64
CA GLU A 217 13.11 72.09 -73.31
C GLU A 217 13.82 71.62 -72.03
N TYR A 218 14.98 72.21 -71.73
CA TYR A 218 15.74 72.00 -70.50
C TYR A 218 14.99 72.38 -69.21
N GLU A 219 14.26 73.49 -69.18
CA GLU A 219 13.50 73.92 -67.99
C GLU A 219 12.26 73.05 -67.78
N ARG A 220 11.63 72.62 -68.88
CA ARG A 220 10.51 71.68 -68.87
C ARG A 220 10.95 70.30 -68.37
N GLN A 221 12.12 69.83 -68.81
CA GLN A 221 12.72 68.56 -68.41
C GLN A 221 13.25 68.59 -66.96
N LYS A 222 13.69 69.76 -66.46
CA LYS A 222 14.07 69.97 -65.05
C LYS A 222 12.85 70.01 -64.13
N LEU A 223 11.76 70.65 -64.57
CA LEU A 223 10.49 70.65 -63.84
C LEU A 223 9.86 69.23 -63.85
N GLU A 224 9.90 68.52 -64.97
CA GLU A 224 9.50 67.10 -65.07
C GLU A 224 10.33 66.22 -64.15
N ARG A 225 11.67 66.37 -64.12
CA ARG A 225 12.52 65.60 -63.19
C ARG A 225 12.17 65.85 -61.72
N ASN A 226 11.80 67.09 -61.35
CA ASN A 226 11.44 67.42 -59.97
C ASN A 226 10.00 67.02 -59.61
N LEU A 227 9.07 67.06 -60.56
CA LEU A 227 7.67 66.64 -60.36
C LEU A 227 7.50 65.11 -60.43
N LEU A 228 8.22 64.44 -61.34
CA LEU A 228 8.24 62.97 -61.45
C LEU A 228 9.16 62.34 -60.40
N GLY A 229 10.28 62.98 -60.03
CA GLY A 229 11.19 62.49 -58.99
C GLY A 229 10.56 62.44 -57.60
N ASN A 230 9.60 63.32 -57.30
CA ASN A 230 8.83 63.29 -56.05
C ASN A 230 7.62 62.33 -56.11
N GLN A 231 7.22 61.89 -57.31
CA GLN A 231 6.11 60.96 -57.49
C GLN A 231 6.46 59.57 -56.93
N ASP A 232 7.71 59.16 -57.07
CA ASP A 232 8.19 57.88 -56.51
C ASP A 232 8.26 57.93 -54.99
N HIS A 233 8.67 59.06 -54.41
CA HIS A 233 8.69 59.26 -52.95
C HIS A 233 7.28 59.20 -52.35
N ILE A 234 6.30 59.89 -52.96
CA ILE A 234 4.89 59.84 -52.52
C ILE A 234 4.32 58.42 -52.67
N ARG A 235 4.67 57.70 -53.74
CA ARG A 235 4.28 56.28 -53.90
C ARG A 235 4.88 55.42 -52.79
N GLU A 236 6.15 55.63 -52.45
CA GLU A 236 6.83 54.88 -51.39
C GLU A 236 6.25 55.18 -50.01
N GLU A 237 5.89 56.43 -49.70
CA GLU A 237 5.18 56.80 -48.48
C GLU A 237 3.78 56.16 -48.40
N ILE A 238 3.01 56.16 -49.49
CA ILE A 238 1.71 55.48 -49.56
C ILE A 238 1.88 53.98 -49.34
N GLU A 239 2.90 53.38 -49.92
CA GLU A 239 3.19 51.95 -49.78
C GLU A 239 3.62 51.61 -48.34
N ASN A 240 4.43 52.46 -47.71
CA ASN A 240 4.81 52.34 -46.31
C ASN A 240 3.59 52.49 -45.39
N MET A 241 2.70 53.45 -45.67
CA MET A 241 1.44 53.60 -44.94
C MET A 241 0.55 52.37 -45.10
N LYS A 242 0.42 51.80 -46.30
CA LYS A 242 -0.33 50.55 -46.52
C LYS A 242 0.24 49.39 -45.70
N LYS A 243 1.56 49.19 -45.74
CA LYS A 243 2.23 48.15 -44.93
C LYS A 243 2.01 48.33 -43.44
N ILE A 244 2.03 49.57 -42.93
CA ILE A 244 1.74 49.85 -41.52
C ILE A 244 0.28 49.49 -41.19
N HIS A 245 -0.68 49.84 -42.04
CA HIS A 245 -2.09 49.47 -41.81
C HIS A 245 -2.32 47.96 -41.93
N GLU A 246 -1.69 47.29 -42.90
CA GLU A 246 -1.76 45.82 -43.05
C GLU A 246 -1.19 45.11 -41.83
N THR A 247 -0.04 45.55 -41.31
CA THR A 247 0.55 44.98 -40.09
C THR A 247 -0.30 45.27 -38.84
N GLN A 248 -0.90 46.46 -38.74
CA GLN A 248 -1.85 46.76 -37.67
C GLN A 248 -3.10 45.87 -37.77
N GLN A 249 -3.63 45.66 -38.97
CA GLN A 249 -4.79 44.80 -39.20
C GLN A 249 -4.48 43.33 -38.89
N GLN A 250 -3.33 42.82 -39.32
CA GLN A 250 -2.85 41.48 -38.96
C GLN A 250 -2.71 41.33 -37.44
N ARG A 251 -2.13 42.31 -36.74
CA ARG A 251 -2.04 42.28 -35.26
C ARG A 251 -3.42 42.23 -34.59
N LEU A 252 -4.40 42.96 -35.13
CA LEU A 252 -5.77 42.93 -34.61
C LEU A 252 -6.45 41.57 -34.89
N GLU A 253 -6.27 41.00 -36.08
CA GLU A 253 -6.75 39.67 -36.44
C GLU A 253 -6.14 38.59 -35.54
N GLU A 254 -4.82 38.62 -35.33
CA GLU A 254 -4.11 37.74 -34.40
C GLU A 254 -4.64 37.88 -32.98
N ARG A 255 -4.90 39.11 -32.51
CA ARG A 255 -5.46 39.35 -31.18
C ARG A 255 -6.88 38.79 -31.05
N ILE A 256 -7.71 38.93 -32.09
CA ILE A 256 -9.06 38.34 -32.13
C ILE A 256 -8.98 36.82 -32.07
N ILE A 257 -8.07 36.20 -32.84
CA ILE A 257 -7.85 34.75 -32.83
C ILE A 257 -7.37 34.29 -31.45
N ALA A 258 -6.43 35.00 -30.83
CA ALA A 258 -5.92 34.70 -29.49
C ALA A 258 -7.05 34.77 -28.44
N MET A 259 -7.82 35.86 -28.41
CA MET A 259 -8.97 35.99 -27.52
C MET A 259 -10.04 34.92 -27.78
N GLY A 260 -10.24 34.51 -29.04
CA GLY A 260 -11.14 33.41 -29.40
C GLY A 260 -10.70 32.05 -28.84
N LYS A 261 -9.39 31.77 -28.87
CA LYS A 261 -8.79 30.57 -28.27
C LYS A 261 -8.92 30.59 -26.75
N GLU A 262 -8.54 31.71 -26.11
CA GLU A 262 -8.67 31.89 -24.65
C GLU A 262 -10.12 31.70 -24.19
N LEU A 263 -11.09 32.25 -24.92
CA LEU A 263 -12.52 32.09 -24.62
C LEU A 263 -12.99 30.64 -24.80
N GLN A 264 -12.47 29.93 -25.80
CA GLN A 264 -12.78 28.51 -25.99
C GLN A 264 -12.18 27.64 -24.87
N GLU A 265 -10.95 27.93 -24.45
CA GLU A 265 -10.28 27.27 -23.33
C GLU A 265 -11.00 27.53 -22.01
N ALA A 266 -11.38 28.78 -21.73
CA ALA A 266 -12.19 29.13 -20.58
C ALA A 266 -13.53 28.38 -20.57
N LYS A 267 -14.22 28.28 -21.71
CA LYS A 267 -15.45 27.47 -21.84
C LYS A 267 -15.22 25.98 -21.59
N ARG A 268 -14.10 25.41 -22.06
CA ARG A 268 -13.73 24.02 -21.78
C ARG A 268 -13.43 23.82 -20.29
N ALA A 269 -12.69 24.73 -19.67
CA ALA A 269 -12.41 24.70 -18.23
C ALA A 269 -13.70 24.74 -17.40
N ILE A 270 -14.64 25.64 -17.74
CA ILE A 270 -15.95 25.72 -17.08
C ILE A 270 -16.70 24.38 -17.20
N ARG A 271 -16.80 23.79 -18.40
CA ARG A 271 -17.46 22.48 -18.58
C ARG A 271 -16.77 21.38 -17.78
N ASN A 272 -15.44 21.37 -17.72
CA ASN A 272 -14.70 20.39 -16.94
C ASN A 272 -14.97 20.57 -15.43
N THR A 273 -15.03 21.80 -14.93
CA THR A 273 -15.41 22.06 -13.53
C THR A 273 -16.84 21.64 -13.25
N GLN A 274 -17.79 21.92 -14.15
CA GLN A 274 -19.18 21.45 -14.02
C GLN A 274 -19.28 19.93 -14.00
N HIS A 275 -18.51 19.24 -14.86
CA HIS A 275 -18.50 17.78 -14.88
C HIS A 275 -17.93 17.20 -13.58
N LYS A 276 -16.82 17.75 -13.07
CA LYS A 276 -16.24 17.37 -11.77
C LYS A 276 -17.21 17.62 -10.61
N MET A 277 -17.90 18.76 -10.62
CA MET A 277 -18.93 19.06 -9.61
C MET A 277 -20.09 18.06 -9.66
N ALA A 278 -20.52 17.64 -10.85
CA ALA A 278 -21.55 16.62 -11.01
C ALA A 278 -21.09 15.24 -10.54
N GLU A 279 -19.86 14.84 -10.85
CA GLU A 279 -19.25 13.60 -10.36
C GLU A 279 -19.16 13.59 -8.82
N GLN A 280 -18.65 14.67 -8.22
CA GLN A 280 -18.59 14.82 -6.77
C GLN A 280 -19.98 14.79 -6.13
N SER A 281 -20.97 15.42 -6.76
CA SER A 281 -22.37 15.39 -6.28
C SER A 281 -22.96 13.98 -6.33
N ALA A 282 -22.66 13.21 -7.39
CA ALA A 282 -23.10 11.81 -7.51
C ALA A 282 -22.43 10.92 -6.46
N VAL A 283 -21.12 11.09 -6.23
CA VAL A 283 -20.40 10.37 -5.16
C VAL A 283 -20.95 10.74 -3.79
N LEU A 284 -21.23 12.02 -3.52
CA LEU A 284 -21.84 12.46 -2.27
C LEU A 284 -23.20 11.78 -2.06
N LEU A 285 -24.08 11.78 -3.06
CA LEU A 285 -25.40 11.14 -2.97
C LEU A 285 -25.31 9.63 -2.72
N THR A 286 -24.39 8.93 -3.40
CA THR A 286 -24.18 7.50 -3.16
C THR A 286 -23.64 7.22 -1.75
N SER A 287 -22.72 8.05 -1.25
CA SER A 287 -22.22 7.95 0.12
C SER A 287 -23.31 8.24 1.17
N GLN A 288 -24.18 9.22 0.90
CA GLN A 288 -25.30 9.57 1.77
C GLN A 288 -26.34 8.44 1.83
N SER A 289 -26.64 7.82 0.69
CA SER A 289 -27.51 6.64 0.62
C SER A 289 -26.93 5.47 1.42
N GLN A 290 -25.63 5.21 1.31
CA GLN A 290 -24.94 4.18 2.11
C GLN A 290 -25.01 4.48 3.61
N LEU A 291 -24.85 5.76 4.01
CA LEU A 291 -24.97 6.17 5.40
C LEU A 291 -26.39 5.95 5.94
N GLN A 292 -27.42 6.27 5.15
CA GLN A 292 -28.81 5.98 5.53
C GLN A 292 -29.06 4.47 5.65
N GLU A 293 -28.49 3.66 4.74
CA GLU A 293 -28.61 2.20 4.81
C GLU A 293 -27.93 1.64 6.07
N THR A 294 -26.74 2.14 6.43
CA THR A 294 -26.06 1.70 7.65
C THR A 294 -26.76 2.18 8.93
N GLU A 295 -27.34 3.38 8.93
CA GLU A 295 -28.20 3.89 10.02
C GLU A 295 -29.46 3.03 10.21
N ALA A 296 -30.10 2.63 9.11
CA ALA A 296 -31.25 1.73 9.14
C ALA A 296 -30.85 0.34 9.65
N GLN A 297 -29.70 -0.20 9.21
CA GLN A 297 -29.15 -1.46 9.72
C GLN A 297 -28.81 -1.37 11.21
N ASN A 298 -28.24 -0.24 11.67
CA ASN A 298 -27.95 -0.02 13.09
C ASN A 298 -29.24 0.00 13.92
N SER A 299 -30.27 0.71 13.44
CA SER A 299 -31.60 0.74 14.07
C SER A 299 -32.22 -0.66 14.13
N HIS A 300 -32.09 -1.45 13.06
CA HIS A 300 -32.56 -2.83 13.02
C HIS A 300 -31.82 -3.74 14.01
N LEU A 301 -30.49 -3.65 14.08
CA LEU A 301 -29.68 -4.40 15.04
C LEU A 301 -30.01 -4.00 16.49
N GLN A 302 -30.27 -2.73 16.75
CA GLN A 302 -30.71 -2.27 18.09
C GLN A 302 -32.06 -2.88 18.47
N LEU A 303 -33.01 -2.99 17.54
CA LEU A 303 -34.28 -3.68 17.78
C LEU A 303 -34.07 -5.17 18.05
N GLN A 304 -33.27 -5.86 17.22
CA GLN A 304 -32.94 -7.27 17.45
C GLN A 304 -32.27 -7.51 18.82
N LEU A 305 -31.40 -6.60 19.27
CA LEU A 305 -30.81 -6.67 20.61
C LEU A 305 -31.85 -6.48 21.72
N LYS A 306 -32.85 -5.61 21.53
CA LYS A 306 -33.94 -5.44 22.50
C LYS A 306 -34.82 -6.69 22.57
N GLU A 307 -35.23 -7.22 21.42
CA GLU A 307 -36.02 -8.46 21.31
C GLU A 307 -35.29 -9.63 21.99
N LEU A 308 -33.99 -9.82 21.68
CA LEU A 308 -33.21 -10.89 22.29
C LEU A 308 -33.04 -10.70 23.82
N ASN A 309 -32.88 -9.46 24.29
CA ASN A 309 -32.84 -9.19 25.74
C ASN A 309 -34.18 -9.47 26.43
N GLU A 310 -35.31 -9.16 25.78
CA GLU A 310 -36.65 -9.50 26.27
C GLU A 310 -36.87 -11.02 26.26
N GLU A 311 -36.36 -11.73 25.26
CA GLU A 311 -36.34 -13.20 25.25
C GLU A 311 -35.51 -13.77 26.41
N TYR A 312 -34.31 -13.24 26.68
CA TYR A 312 -33.51 -13.69 27.83
C TYR A 312 -34.22 -13.41 29.16
N ARG A 313 -34.83 -12.23 29.33
CA ARG A 313 -35.61 -11.89 30.52
C ARG A 313 -36.83 -12.79 30.70
N SER A 314 -37.56 -13.07 29.63
CA SER A 314 -38.74 -13.97 29.69
C SER A 314 -38.36 -15.42 29.97
N ARG A 315 -37.25 -15.93 29.39
CA ARG A 315 -36.71 -17.27 29.72
C ARG A 315 -36.27 -17.34 31.18
N LEU A 316 -35.56 -16.32 31.68
CA LEU A 316 -35.13 -16.26 33.08
C LEU A 316 -36.32 -16.19 34.04
N ASN A 317 -37.34 -15.39 33.72
CA ASN A 317 -38.59 -15.34 34.50
C ASN A 317 -39.32 -16.70 34.49
N ARG A 318 -39.35 -17.42 33.36
CA ARG A 318 -39.88 -18.80 33.31
C ARG A 318 -39.08 -19.73 34.22
N TYR A 319 -37.75 -19.69 34.16
CA TYR A 319 -36.91 -20.52 35.04
C TYR A 319 -37.14 -20.22 36.52
N ILE A 320 -37.33 -18.95 36.89
CA ILE A 320 -37.67 -18.55 38.27
C ILE A 320 -39.08 -19.04 38.66
N GLN A 321 -40.06 -18.90 37.77
CA GLN A 321 -41.43 -19.34 38.00
C GLN A 321 -41.51 -20.86 38.17
N ASP A 322 -40.83 -21.62 37.30
CA ASP A 322 -40.78 -23.08 37.35
C ASP A 322 -40.07 -23.58 38.62
N LEU A 323 -39.02 -22.88 39.07
CA LEU A 323 -38.35 -23.14 40.35
C LEU A 323 -39.28 -22.86 41.55
N ALA A 324 -40.05 -21.78 41.51
CA ALA A 324 -41.03 -21.45 42.54
C ALA A 324 -42.15 -22.50 42.60
N ASP A 325 -42.70 -22.90 41.46
CA ASP A 325 -43.76 -23.92 41.35
C ASP A 325 -43.27 -25.31 41.83
N TYR A 326 -41.99 -25.64 41.60
CA TYR A 326 -41.37 -26.86 42.15
C TYR A 326 -41.27 -26.82 43.67
N VAL A 327 -40.77 -25.71 44.23
CA VAL A 327 -40.63 -25.52 45.68
C VAL A 327 -42.00 -25.57 46.37
N ASP A 328 -43.00 -24.88 45.83
CA ASP A 328 -44.38 -24.90 46.34
C ASP A 328 -45.04 -26.28 46.21
N GLY A 329 -44.73 -27.03 45.14
CA GLY A 329 -45.17 -28.41 44.94
C GLY A 329 -44.55 -29.40 45.92
N THR A 330 -43.26 -29.23 46.26
CA THR A 330 -42.57 -30.05 47.26
C THR A 330 -43.07 -29.81 48.69
N ALA A 331 -43.60 -28.61 48.98
CA ALA A 331 -44.25 -28.30 50.25
C ALA A 331 -45.61 -29.01 50.43
N ARG A 332 -46.26 -29.47 49.34
CA ARG A 332 -47.57 -30.14 49.34
C ARG A 332 -47.53 -31.67 49.15
N GLY A 333 -46.38 -32.29 48.89
CA GLY A 333 -46.25 -33.75 48.77
C GLY A 333 -44.83 -34.23 48.45
N LYS A 334 -44.54 -35.54 48.65
CA LYS A 334 -43.21 -36.16 48.42
C LYS A 334 -42.61 -35.74 47.07
N GLY A 335 -41.47 -35.03 47.12
CA GLY A 335 -40.82 -34.44 45.96
C GLY A 335 -40.42 -35.47 44.90
N ASP A 336 -40.96 -35.31 43.69
CA ASP A 336 -40.64 -36.13 42.54
C ASP A 336 -39.37 -35.61 41.86
N GLY A 337 -38.22 -36.21 42.19
CA GLY A 337 -36.90 -35.83 41.66
C GLY A 337 -36.81 -35.88 40.12
N THR A 338 -37.73 -36.61 39.48
CA THR A 338 -37.87 -36.69 38.03
C THR A 338 -38.23 -35.35 37.39
N ARG A 339 -39.06 -34.54 38.05
CA ARG A 339 -39.47 -33.20 37.55
C ARG A 339 -38.33 -32.19 37.58
N MET A 340 -37.52 -32.19 38.65
CA MET A 340 -36.33 -31.34 38.74
C MET A 340 -35.29 -31.73 37.68
N LYS A 341 -35.12 -33.03 37.43
CA LYS A 341 -34.22 -33.51 36.39
C LYS A 341 -34.65 -33.03 35.00
N HIS A 342 -35.93 -33.15 34.65
CA HIS A 342 -36.46 -32.64 33.37
C HIS A 342 -36.34 -31.11 33.24
N PHE A 343 -36.50 -30.36 34.33
CA PHE A 343 -36.28 -28.92 34.33
C PHE A 343 -34.82 -28.54 34.01
N VAL A 344 -33.87 -29.16 34.70
CA VAL A 344 -32.44 -28.94 34.47
C VAL A 344 -32.05 -29.39 33.05
N ASP A 345 -32.58 -30.51 32.58
CA ASP A 345 -32.35 -31.01 31.22
C ASP A 345 -32.88 -30.03 30.15
N ASN A 346 -34.06 -29.43 30.38
CA ASN A 346 -34.63 -28.41 29.49
C ASN A 346 -33.81 -27.12 29.49
N MET A 347 -33.40 -26.62 30.67
CA MET A 347 -32.53 -25.44 30.78
C MET A 347 -31.18 -25.67 30.09
N LEU A 348 -30.57 -26.83 30.29
CA LEU A 348 -29.32 -27.19 29.61
C LEU A 348 -29.50 -27.32 28.10
N SER A 349 -30.64 -27.83 27.64
CA SER A 349 -30.98 -27.92 26.21
C SER A 349 -31.12 -26.53 25.59
N ASP A 350 -31.81 -25.61 26.26
CA ASP A 350 -31.99 -24.22 25.81
C ASP A 350 -30.67 -23.44 25.75
N ILE A 351 -29.81 -23.61 26.76
CA ILE A 351 -28.46 -23.01 26.79
C ILE A 351 -27.63 -23.56 25.63
N LYS A 352 -27.64 -24.88 25.41
CA LYS A 352 -26.95 -25.50 24.27
C LYS A 352 -27.48 -24.99 22.93
N ALA A 353 -28.79 -24.82 22.77
CA ALA A 353 -29.39 -24.29 21.54
C ALA A 353 -29.02 -22.82 21.31
N SER A 354 -29.00 -22.00 22.36
CA SER A 354 -28.55 -20.60 22.30
C SER A 354 -27.08 -20.48 21.87
N HIS A 355 -26.20 -21.27 22.49
CA HIS A 355 -24.78 -21.31 22.08
C HIS A 355 -24.61 -21.78 20.64
N ARG A 356 -25.32 -22.83 20.20
CA ARG A 356 -25.30 -23.27 18.79
C ARG A 356 -25.76 -22.18 17.83
N SER A 357 -26.86 -21.48 18.13
CA SER A 357 -27.33 -20.37 17.29
C SER A 357 -26.31 -19.22 17.24
N ARG A 358 -25.68 -18.89 18.37
CA ARG A 358 -24.62 -17.88 18.41
C ARG A 358 -23.39 -18.30 17.62
N GLU A 359 -22.97 -19.56 17.72
CA GLU A 359 -21.89 -20.15 16.93
C GLU A 359 -22.21 -20.08 15.42
N GLU A 360 -23.45 -20.41 15.02
CA GLU A 360 -23.90 -20.30 13.62
C GLU A 360 -23.88 -18.86 13.11
N GLN A 361 -24.30 -17.89 13.93
CA GLN A 361 -24.21 -16.46 13.59
C GLN A 361 -22.76 -16.01 13.42
N LEU A 362 -21.87 -16.38 14.35
CA LEU A 362 -20.44 -16.05 14.27
C LEU A 362 -19.77 -16.71 13.07
N ALA A 363 -20.09 -17.97 12.78
CA ALA A 363 -19.64 -18.67 11.59
C ALA A 363 -20.18 -18.02 10.31
N GLY A 364 -21.44 -17.57 10.30
CA GLY A 364 -22.04 -16.82 9.22
C GLY A 364 -21.34 -15.48 8.96
N ALA A 365 -21.07 -14.71 10.02
CA ALA A 365 -20.33 -13.45 9.93
C ALA A 365 -18.89 -13.68 9.42
N ALA A 366 -18.18 -14.68 9.94
CA ALA A 366 -16.85 -15.06 9.47
C ALA A 366 -16.84 -15.43 7.98
N ARG A 367 -17.84 -16.20 7.51
CA ARG A 367 -18.01 -16.52 6.07
C ARG A 367 -18.28 -15.26 5.23
N GLN A 368 -19.08 -14.32 5.73
CA GLN A 368 -19.34 -13.06 5.04
C GLN A 368 -18.10 -12.17 4.97
N TYR A 369 -17.33 -12.05 6.06
CA TYR A 369 -16.05 -11.34 6.05
C TYR A 369 -15.05 -11.97 5.08
N LYS A 370 -14.95 -13.30 5.06
CA LYS A 370 -14.14 -14.03 4.07
C LYS A 370 -14.57 -13.71 2.64
N LYS A 371 -15.87 -13.66 2.36
CA LYS A 371 -16.40 -13.28 1.03
C LYS A 371 -16.08 -11.82 0.67
N ARG A 372 -16.25 -10.88 1.61
CA ARG A 372 -15.90 -9.46 1.42
C ARG A 372 -14.40 -9.29 1.14
N MET A 373 -13.56 -9.99 1.90
CA MET A 373 -12.11 -10.00 1.72
C MET A 373 -11.72 -10.55 0.34
N GLN A 374 -12.30 -11.67 -0.08
CA GLN A 374 -12.08 -12.22 -1.43
C GLN A 374 -12.49 -11.23 -2.54
N ASN A 375 -13.59 -10.52 -2.37
CA ASN A 375 -14.02 -9.50 -3.33
C ASN A 375 -13.06 -8.30 -3.38
N LEU A 376 -12.53 -7.88 -2.22
CA LEU A 376 -11.52 -6.82 -2.14
C LEU A 376 -10.23 -7.24 -2.86
N ILE A 377 -9.78 -8.48 -2.67
CA ILE A 377 -8.62 -9.04 -3.36
C ILE A 377 -8.84 -9.06 -4.88
N LYS A 378 -10.03 -9.45 -5.36
CA LYS A 378 -10.34 -9.39 -6.81
C LYS A 378 -10.29 -7.96 -7.36
N LYS A 379 -10.81 -6.99 -6.61
CA LYS A 379 -10.71 -5.57 -6.98
C LYS A 379 -9.25 -5.10 -7.02
N HIS A 380 -8.47 -5.45 -5.99
CA HIS A 380 -7.03 -5.17 -5.94
C HIS A 380 -6.30 -5.75 -7.14
N GLN A 381 -6.55 -7.02 -7.49
CA GLN A 381 -5.99 -7.65 -8.68
C GLN A 381 -6.38 -6.91 -9.97
N SER A 382 -7.65 -6.50 -10.12
CA SER A 382 -8.08 -5.72 -11.29
C SER A 382 -7.39 -4.36 -11.38
N LEU A 383 -7.17 -3.70 -10.23
CA LEU A 383 -6.47 -2.42 -10.16
C LEU A 383 -4.99 -2.58 -10.50
N LEU A 384 -4.34 -3.64 -10.01
CA LEU A 384 -2.96 -3.97 -10.36
C LEU A 384 -2.79 -4.20 -11.87
N ILE A 385 -3.77 -4.87 -12.51
CA ILE A 385 -3.75 -5.07 -13.96
C ILE A 385 -3.86 -3.73 -14.69
N ALA A 386 -4.77 -2.85 -14.26
CA ALA A 386 -4.92 -1.51 -14.86
C ALA A 386 -3.65 -0.66 -14.69
N TYR A 387 -3.07 -0.67 -13.48
CA TYR A 387 -1.80 0.01 -13.18
C TYR A 387 -0.67 -0.51 -14.07
N ARG A 388 -0.55 -1.83 -14.22
CA ARG A 388 0.41 -2.47 -15.11
C ARG A 388 0.26 -1.99 -16.55
N MET A 389 -0.97 -2.02 -17.09
CA MET A 389 -1.24 -1.58 -18.46
C MET A 389 -0.87 -0.11 -18.65
N GLN A 390 -1.18 0.74 -17.68
CA GLN A 390 -0.83 2.16 -17.73
C GLN A 390 0.69 2.38 -17.67
N ARG A 391 1.41 1.65 -16.81
CA ARG A 391 2.88 1.72 -16.72
C ARG A 391 3.54 1.25 -18.02
N GLU A 392 3.07 0.15 -18.60
CA GLU A 392 3.56 -0.34 -19.89
C GLU A 392 3.29 0.67 -21.02
N GLN A 393 2.12 1.33 -21.02
CA GLN A 393 1.82 2.41 -21.97
C GLN A 393 2.76 3.61 -21.80
N LEU A 394 3.05 4.05 -20.58
CA LEU A 394 3.98 5.15 -20.32
C LEU A 394 5.40 4.81 -20.77
N LEU A 395 5.88 3.60 -20.46
CA LEU A 395 7.17 3.10 -20.92
C LEU A 395 7.25 3.01 -22.45
N ALA A 396 6.18 2.57 -23.11
CA ALA A 396 6.11 2.50 -24.58
C ALA A 396 6.01 3.88 -25.25
N SER A 397 5.44 4.87 -24.54
CA SER A 397 5.28 6.25 -25.04
C SER A 397 6.60 7.02 -25.11
N GLY A 398 7.65 6.56 -24.42
CA GLY A 398 9.00 7.13 -24.51
C GLY A 398 9.16 8.56 -23.96
N ASN A 399 8.17 9.09 -23.23
CA ASN A 399 8.24 10.41 -22.62
C ASN A 399 9.20 10.36 -21.41
N GLN A 400 10.39 10.93 -21.55
CA GLN A 400 11.41 10.99 -20.47
C GLN A 400 10.97 11.81 -19.24
N ASP A 401 9.94 12.66 -19.37
CA ASP A 401 9.47 13.54 -18.31
C ASP A 401 8.50 12.88 -17.31
N VAL A 402 7.98 11.68 -17.60
CA VAL A 402 7.00 11.01 -16.74
C VAL A 402 7.60 9.75 -16.14
N GLU A 403 7.94 9.82 -14.86
CA GLU A 403 8.40 8.67 -14.08
C GLU A 403 7.29 7.59 -14.04
N PRO A 404 7.53 6.35 -14.49
CA PRO A 404 6.51 5.29 -14.58
C PRO A 404 6.00 4.76 -13.24
N GLY A 405 6.49 5.30 -12.11
CA GLY A 405 6.13 4.89 -10.76
C GLY A 405 6.74 3.54 -10.32
N PRO A 406 6.52 3.16 -9.05
CA PRO A 406 7.09 1.94 -8.47
C PRO A 406 6.66 0.66 -9.22
N PRO A 407 7.53 -0.35 -9.34
CA PRO A 407 7.16 -1.61 -9.96
C PRO A 407 6.08 -2.39 -9.19
N GLU A 408 5.31 -3.21 -9.89
CA GLU A 408 4.11 -3.93 -9.41
C GLU A 408 4.31 -4.76 -8.13
N HIS A 409 5.53 -5.25 -7.88
CA HIS A 409 5.82 -6.06 -6.69
C HIS A 409 5.67 -5.27 -5.38
N HIS A 410 5.71 -3.94 -5.40
CA HIS A 410 5.50 -3.11 -4.20
C HIS A 410 4.05 -3.14 -3.70
N PHE A 411 3.12 -3.57 -4.55
CA PHE A 411 1.68 -3.58 -4.25
C PHE A 411 1.12 -4.99 -4.10
N THR A 412 1.97 -6.02 -4.03
CA THR A 412 1.52 -7.39 -3.80
C THR A 412 1.10 -7.56 -2.33
N ILE A 413 0.02 -8.31 -2.09
CA ILE A 413 -0.43 -8.62 -0.73
C ILE A 413 0.55 -9.67 -0.16
N THR A 414 1.12 -9.49 1.02
CA THR A 414 2.10 -10.46 1.56
C THR A 414 1.43 -11.61 2.32
N ASP A 415 0.16 -11.47 2.68
CA ASP A 415 -0.56 -12.44 3.52
C ASP A 415 -0.75 -13.81 2.83
N PRO A 416 -0.14 -14.89 3.34
CA PRO A 416 -0.17 -16.20 2.71
C PRO A 416 -1.55 -16.87 2.77
N GLU A 417 -2.40 -16.53 3.75
CA GLU A 417 -3.76 -17.06 3.87
C GLU A 417 -4.73 -16.49 2.82
N LEU A 418 -4.39 -15.32 2.27
CA LEU A 418 -5.21 -14.60 1.30
C LEU A 418 -4.83 -14.91 -0.15
N GLN A 419 -3.67 -15.50 -0.37
CA GLN A 419 -3.16 -15.82 -1.70
C GLN A 419 -3.38 -17.28 -2.04
N SER A 420 -3.91 -17.50 -3.24
CA SER A 420 -3.78 -18.80 -3.89
C SER A 420 -2.29 -19.10 -4.12
N GLN A 421 -1.90 -20.37 -4.10
CA GLN A 421 -0.54 -20.83 -4.41
C GLN A 421 -0.04 -20.26 -5.75
N VAL A 422 -0.93 -20.16 -6.75
CA VAL A 422 -0.65 -19.51 -8.04
C VAL A 422 -0.37 -18.02 -7.91
N GLY A 423 -1.02 -17.34 -6.95
CA GLY A 423 -0.79 -15.92 -6.65
C GLY A 423 0.57 -15.67 -6.00
N LEU A 424 1.02 -16.57 -5.12
CA LEU A 424 2.36 -16.52 -4.52
C LEU A 424 3.45 -16.71 -5.57
N GLU A 425 3.30 -17.69 -6.46
CA GLU A 425 4.21 -17.90 -7.59
C GLU A 425 4.24 -16.70 -8.53
N LEU A 426 3.08 -16.13 -8.84
CA LEU A 426 3.00 -14.92 -9.66
C LEU A 426 3.72 -13.72 -9.00
N ASN A 427 3.66 -13.61 -7.67
CA ASN A 427 4.37 -12.54 -6.96
C ASN A 427 5.88 -12.74 -6.97
N ARG A 428 6.37 -13.97 -6.78
CA ARG A 428 7.80 -14.30 -6.95
C ARG A 428 8.29 -13.94 -8.35
N LEU A 429 7.52 -14.32 -9.38
CA LEU A 429 7.84 -13.97 -10.77
C LEU A 429 7.85 -12.45 -11.02
N ARG A 430 6.99 -11.68 -10.31
CA ARG A 430 7.00 -10.20 -10.38
C ARG A 430 8.23 -9.59 -9.73
N GLU A 431 8.67 -10.14 -8.60
CA GLU A 431 9.91 -9.72 -7.94
C GLU A 431 11.12 -10.02 -8.81
N ASP A 432 11.20 -11.23 -9.37
CA ASP A 432 12.28 -11.64 -10.28
C ASP A 432 12.31 -10.78 -11.55
N LYS A 433 11.13 -10.51 -12.15
CA LYS A 433 11.02 -9.59 -13.28
C LYS A 433 11.58 -8.21 -12.95
N ALA A 434 11.24 -7.66 -11.79
CA ALA A 434 11.72 -6.34 -11.39
C ALA A 434 13.23 -6.31 -11.13
N ARG A 435 13.79 -7.36 -10.51
CA ARG A 435 15.24 -7.52 -10.33
C ARG A 435 15.99 -7.55 -11.66
N LEU A 436 15.46 -8.29 -12.64
CA LEU A 436 16.03 -8.34 -13.98
C LEU A 436 15.89 -7.00 -14.72
N GLU A 437 14.76 -6.29 -14.58
CA GLU A 437 14.59 -4.93 -15.13
C GLU A 437 15.63 -3.96 -14.56
N THR A 438 15.90 -3.99 -13.25
CA THR A 438 16.94 -3.15 -12.62
C THR A 438 18.34 -3.50 -13.12
N GLN A 439 18.68 -4.79 -13.24
CA GLN A 439 19.98 -5.21 -13.79
C GLN A 439 20.16 -4.76 -15.24
N ILE A 440 19.11 -4.81 -16.06
CA ILE A 440 19.15 -4.31 -17.43
C ILE A 440 19.34 -2.79 -17.47
N HIS A 441 18.72 -2.05 -16.54
CA HIS A 441 18.90 -0.61 -16.44
C HIS A 441 20.34 -0.26 -16.05
N ASP A 442 20.87 -0.90 -15.01
CA ASP A 442 22.25 -0.71 -14.53
C ASP A 442 23.27 -1.04 -15.62
N LEU A 443 23.04 -2.12 -16.40
CA LEU A 443 23.91 -2.49 -17.52
C LEU A 443 23.84 -1.47 -18.66
N LYS A 444 22.65 -0.90 -18.94
CA LYS A 444 22.50 0.17 -19.94
C LYS A 444 23.19 1.45 -19.48
N GLU A 445 23.07 1.82 -18.22
CA GLU A 445 23.72 2.99 -17.63
C GLU A 445 25.25 2.83 -17.65
N LYS A 446 25.77 1.67 -17.23
CA LYS A 446 27.21 1.32 -17.33
C LYS A 446 27.74 1.41 -18.76
N ARG A 447 26.95 0.97 -19.74
CA ARG A 447 27.32 1.03 -21.17
C ARG A 447 27.29 2.45 -21.73
N LEU A 448 26.44 3.33 -21.19
CA LEU A 448 26.41 4.76 -21.54
C LEU A 448 27.57 5.51 -20.89
N SER A 449 27.97 5.16 -19.67
CA SER A 449 29.17 5.71 -19.02
C SER A 449 30.48 5.26 -19.67
N ASP A 450 30.59 4.00 -20.13
CA ASP A 450 31.78 3.51 -20.85
C ASP A 450 31.91 4.13 -22.25
N ALA A 451 30.80 4.47 -22.90
CA ALA A 451 30.80 5.17 -24.19
C ALA A 451 31.20 6.66 -24.06
N GLY A 452 31.06 7.26 -22.87
CA GLY A 452 31.43 8.65 -22.60
C GLY A 452 32.93 8.91 -22.43
N THR A 453 33.74 7.87 -22.18
CA THR A 453 35.20 7.97 -21.99
C THR A 453 36.04 7.55 -23.20
N SER A 454 35.43 7.10 -24.30
CA SER A 454 36.15 6.69 -25.50
C SER A 454 36.08 7.75 -26.60
N ASN A 455 36.68 8.92 -26.35
CA ASN A 455 36.85 9.93 -27.41
C ASN A 455 38.18 10.68 -27.32
N GLN A 456 39.24 9.99 -26.91
CA GLN A 456 40.64 10.39 -27.09
C GLN A 456 41.52 9.14 -26.93
N HIS A 457 41.94 8.56 -28.05
CA HIS A 457 43.13 7.71 -28.27
C HIS A 457 42.86 6.72 -29.42
N VAL A 458 42.86 7.27 -30.63
CA VAL A 458 43.34 6.52 -31.80
C VAL A 458 44.87 6.49 -31.66
N GLU A 459 45.48 5.36 -32.00
CA GLU A 459 46.90 5.04 -31.81
C GLU A 459 47.23 4.46 -30.42
N HIS A 460 46.91 3.18 -30.19
CA HIS A 460 47.72 2.14 -29.50
C HIS A 460 46.94 0.79 -29.44
N GLY A 461 46.20 0.47 -30.51
CA GLY A 461 45.18 -0.60 -30.55
C GLY A 461 45.68 -2.05 -30.62
N GLY A 462 46.96 -2.33 -30.40
CA GLY A 462 47.49 -3.70 -30.50
C GLY A 462 47.57 -4.44 -29.16
N LYS A 463 48.13 -3.81 -28.13
CA LYS A 463 48.46 -4.49 -26.85
C LYS A 463 47.30 -4.52 -25.86
N LEU A 464 46.50 -3.45 -25.79
CA LEU A 464 45.33 -3.36 -24.91
C LEU A 464 44.21 -4.33 -25.32
N GLN A 465 44.08 -4.63 -26.62
CA GLN A 465 43.08 -5.58 -27.09
C GLN A 465 43.47 -7.02 -26.71
N GLU A 466 44.75 -7.36 -26.74
CA GLU A 466 45.24 -8.69 -26.37
C GLU A 466 45.21 -8.93 -24.86
N GLU A 467 45.51 -7.90 -24.05
CA GLU A 467 45.32 -7.90 -22.60
C GLU A 467 43.83 -7.96 -22.23
N SER A 468 42.97 -7.22 -22.94
CA SER A 468 41.51 -7.29 -22.78
C SER A 468 40.96 -8.69 -23.13
N TRP A 469 41.43 -9.30 -24.22
CA TRP A 469 41.10 -10.68 -24.58
C TRP A 469 41.69 -11.70 -23.60
N ALA A 470 42.86 -11.44 -23.02
CA ALA A 470 43.43 -12.26 -21.95
C ALA A 470 42.61 -12.18 -20.67
N GLU A 471 42.11 -11.00 -20.32
CA GLU A 471 41.25 -10.78 -19.16
C GLU A 471 39.88 -11.45 -19.35
N ILE A 472 39.27 -11.33 -20.53
CA ILE A 472 38.03 -12.06 -20.85
C ILE A 472 38.24 -13.57 -20.78
N ARG A 473 39.35 -14.09 -21.31
CA ARG A 473 39.69 -15.53 -21.21
C ARG A 473 39.99 -15.97 -19.78
N LYS A 474 40.47 -15.08 -18.93
CA LYS A 474 40.70 -15.32 -17.50
C LYS A 474 39.37 -15.35 -16.75
N GLN A 475 38.51 -14.36 -16.95
CA GLN A 475 37.16 -14.31 -16.39
C GLN A 475 36.32 -15.50 -16.82
N LEU A 476 36.42 -15.92 -18.09
CA LEU A 476 35.70 -17.10 -18.57
C LEU A 476 36.22 -18.38 -17.89
N ARG A 477 37.53 -18.51 -17.68
CA ARG A 477 38.13 -19.63 -16.94
C ARG A 477 37.72 -19.63 -15.47
N GLU A 478 37.75 -18.47 -14.82
CA GLU A 478 37.32 -18.30 -13.42
C GLU A 478 35.83 -18.58 -13.27
N PHE A 479 34.98 -18.11 -14.19
CA PHE A 479 33.55 -18.44 -14.21
C PHE A 479 33.33 -19.94 -14.38
N THR A 480 34.02 -20.59 -15.34
CA THR A 480 33.89 -22.05 -15.51
C THR A 480 34.41 -22.82 -14.31
N HIS A 481 35.48 -22.34 -13.65
CA HIS A 481 36.04 -23.01 -12.49
C HIS A 481 35.15 -22.85 -11.26
N ASN A 482 34.66 -21.64 -10.99
CA ASN A 482 33.76 -21.36 -9.86
C ASN A 482 32.43 -22.09 -10.02
N THR A 483 31.83 -22.07 -11.22
CA THR A 483 30.60 -22.82 -11.50
C THR A 483 30.81 -24.32 -11.38
N GLN A 484 31.96 -24.85 -11.84
CA GLN A 484 32.30 -26.25 -11.63
C GLN A 484 32.48 -26.58 -10.15
N GLU A 485 33.15 -25.75 -9.37
CA GLU A 485 33.37 -25.96 -7.94
C GLU A 485 32.05 -25.88 -7.15
N GLU A 486 31.15 -24.96 -7.51
CA GLU A 486 29.78 -24.90 -6.96
C GLU A 486 28.99 -26.17 -7.24
N LEU A 487 29.02 -26.66 -8.49
CA LEU A 487 28.36 -27.91 -8.87
C LEU A 487 28.97 -29.13 -8.17
N GLU A 488 30.30 -29.16 -7.96
CA GLU A 488 30.97 -30.21 -7.21
C GLU A 488 30.60 -30.16 -5.72
N ARG A 489 30.49 -28.97 -5.12
CA ARG A 489 29.99 -28.79 -3.75
C ARG A 489 28.53 -29.23 -3.63
N GLU A 490 27.65 -28.82 -4.54
CA GLU A 490 26.25 -29.25 -4.57
C GLU A 490 26.14 -30.77 -4.75
N ARG A 491 26.92 -31.34 -5.67
CA ARG A 491 26.98 -32.79 -5.87
C ARG A 491 27.45 -33.51 -4.60
N SER A 492 28.48 -33.00 -3.91
CA SER A 492 28.95 -33.57 -2.64
C SER A 492 27.89 -33.49 -1.54
N HIS A 493 27.19 -32.36 -1.43
CA HIS A 493 26.13 -32.15 -0.46
C HIS A 493 24.93 -33.08 -0.71
N LEU A 494 24.51 -33.20 -1.98
CA LEU A 494 23.46 -34.12 -2.39
C LEU A 494 23.85 -35.58 -2.13
N LEU A 495 25.11 -35.94 -2.36
CA LEU A 495 25.61 -37.28 -2.08
C LEU A 495 25.61 -37.59 -0.58
N SER A 496 26.04 -36.65 0.27
CA SER A 496 25.94 -36.80 1.73
C SER A 496 24.49 -36.94 2.19
N ARG A 497 23.57 -36.14 1.63
CA ARG A 497 22.14 -36.25 1.96
C ARG A 497 21.53 -37.57 1.51
N ALA A 498 21.94 -38.07 0.34
CA ALA A 498 21.52 -39.37 -0.17
C ALA A 498 22.01 -40.50 0.73
N LEU A 499 23.27 -40.47 1.16
CA LEU A 499 23.83 -41.46 2.10
C LEU A 499 23.07 -41.49 3.43
N VAL A 500 22.79 -40.33 4.03
CA VAL A 500 22.00 -40.25 5.27
C VAL A 500 20.58 -40.80 5.06
N ALA A 501 19.95 -40.51 3.93
CA ALA A 501 18.63 -41.05 3.61
C ALA A 501 18.67 -42.57 3.41
N GLU A 502 19.71 -43.11 2.78
CA GLU A 502 19.92 -44.55 2.64
C GLU A 502 20.11 -45.24 4.01
N GLU A 503 20.88 -44.63 4.92
CA GLU A 503 21.05 -45.11 6.30
C GLU A 503 19.72 -45.11 7.07
N GLN A 504 18.94 -44.02 6.99
CA GLN A 504 17.62 -43.95 7.64
C GLN A 504 16.67 -45.04 7.11
N VAL A 505 16.69 -45.31 5.81
CA VAL A 505 15.87 -46.39 5.22
C VAL A 505 16.34 -47.76 5.73
N ALA A 506 17.66 -47.98 5.83
CA ALA A 506 18.20 -49.22 6.39
C ALA A 506 17.79 -49.39 7.86
N GLU A 507 17.87 -48.34 8.69
CA GLU A 507 17.42 -48.36 10.09
C GLU A 507 15.93 -48.68 10.22
N LEU A 508 15.09 -48.09 9.36
CA LEU A 508 13.66 -48.37 9.33
C LEU A 508 13.35 -49.81 8.90
N GLN A 509 14.08 -50.34 7.91
CA GLN A 509 13.97 -51.75 7.52
C GLN A 509 14.37 -52.68 8.68
N ASP A 510 15.48 -52.38 9.34
CA ASP A 510 15.97 -53.12 10.51
C ASP A 510 14.97 -53.10 11.67
N TYR A 511 14.35 -51.95 11.92
CA TYR A 511 13.29 -51.79 12.91
C TYR A 511 12.07 -52.64 12.55
N VAL A 512 11.60 -52.54 11.30
CA VAL A 512 10.46 -53.32 10.79
C VAL A 512 10.73 -54.81 10.94
N ASP A 513 11.92 -55.30 10.58
CA ASP A 513 12.28 -56.72 10.68
C ASP A 513 12.35 -57.20 12.14
N LYS A 514 13.00 -56.44 13.02
CA LYS A 514 13.07 -56.74 14.47
C LYS A 514 11.67 -56.77 15.09
N HIS A 515 10.84 -55.78 14.78
CA HIS A 515 9.49 -55.69 15.34
C HIS A 515 8.53 -56.70 14.72
N LEU A 516 8.61 -57.00 13.43
CA LEU A 516 7.85 -58.08 12.80
C LEU A 516 8.17 -59.43 13.42
N ALA A 517 9.45 -59.73 13.67
CA ALA A 517 9.84 -60.97 14.33
C ALA A 517 9.27 -61.06 15.75
N ARG A 518 9.35 -59.96 16.53
CA ARG A 518 8.76 -59.87 17.88
C ARG A 518 7.24 -60.01 17.86
N TYR A 519 6.55 -59.32 16.95
CA TYR A 519 5.09 -59.44 16.81
C TYR A 519 4.68 -60.84 16.39
N LYS A 520 5.41 -61.50 15.49
CA LYS A 520 5.15 -62.90 15.13
C LYS A 520 5.32 -63.82 16.35
N GLN A 521 6.37 -63.63 17.15
CA GLN A 521 6.58 -64.40 18.38
C GLN A 521 5.48 -64.14 19.42
N GLU A 522 5.06 -62.89 19.61
CA GLU A 522 4.01 -62.54 20.55
C GLU A 522 2.65 -63.05 20.09
N ILE A 523 2.33 -62.96 18.80
CA ILE A 523 1.14 -63.58 18.21
C ILE A 523 1.16 -65.10 18.45
N LEU A 524 2.30 -65.77 18.30
CA LEU A 524 2.43 -67.21 18.59
C LEU A 524 2.26 -67.51 20.09
N ARG A 525 2.82 -66.67 20.97
CA ARG A 525 2.68 -66.80 22.43
C ARG A 525 1.23 -66.61 22.87
N LEU A 526 0.56 -65.58 22.36
CA LEU A 526 -0.85 -65.29 22.62
C LEU A 526 -1.75 -66.42 22.09
N ARG A 527 -1.46 -66.96 20.89
CA ARG A 527 -2.17 -68.13 20.34
C ARG A 527 -2.01 -69.39 21.21
N LYS A 528 -0.82 -69.61 21.78
CA LYS A 528 -0.58 -70.71 22.74
C LYS A 528 -1.32 -70.53 24.05
N LEU A 529 -1.35 -69.31 24.60
CA LEU A 529 -2.12 -68.98 25.81
C LEU A 529 -3.64 -69.13 25.60
N LEU A 530 -4.11 -68.91 24.39
CA LEU A 530 -5.51 -69.06 23.99
C LEU A 530 -5.91 -70.50 23.61
N GLY A 531 -4.97 -71.47 23.64
CA GLY A 531 -5.26 -72.87 23.35
C GLY A 531 -5.61 -73.19 21.88
N ASN A 532 -5.35 -72.27 20.95
CA ASN A 532 -5.66 -72.43 19.52
C ASN A 532 -4.49 -73.04 18.74
N GLU A 533 -3.95 -74.17 19.19
CA GLU A 533 -3.14 -75.03 18.33
C GLU A 533 -4.11 -75.86 17.47
N GLU A 534 -4.05 -75.66 16.15
CA GLU A 534 -4.81 -76.37 15.10
C GLU A 534 -6.22 -75.86 14.73
N GLN A 535 -6.32 -74.70 14.06
CA GLN A 535 -7.28 -74.53 12.97
C GLN A 535 -6.69 -73.66 11.85
N ARG A 536 -6.02 -74.32 10.90
CA ARG A 536 -5.70 -73.74 9.60
C ARG A 536 -6.91 -73.97 8.68
N ALA A 537 -7.83 -73.01 8.66
CA ALA A 537 -8.86 -72.96 7.61
C ALA A 537 -8.23 -72.42 6.33
N VAL A 538 -8.37 -73.21 5.26
CA VAL A 538 -8.05 -72.88 3.87
C VAL A 538 -9.06 -71.85 3.35
N SER A 539 -8.57 -70.67 2.93
CA SER A 539 -9.16 -69.72 1.95
C SER A 539 -8.51 -68.35 2.19
N ALA A 540 -8.14 -67.52 1.23
CA ALA A 540 -8.15 -67.52 -0.23
C ALA A 540 -7.09 -66.47 -0.66
N ASP A 541 -6.71 -66.52 -1.94
CA ASP A 541 -5.96 -65.51 -2.69
C ASP A 541 -4.47 -65.29 -2.37
N ALA A 542 -3.65 -66.04 -3.09
CA ALA A 542 -2.49 -65.44 -3.75
C ALA A 542 -2.93 -64.90 -5.11
N PRO A 543 -2.47 -63.69 -5.48
CA PRO A 543 -1.59 -63.69 -6.63
C PRO A 543 -0.28 -62.91 -6.40
N GLN A 544 0.79 -63.59 -6.80
CA GLN A 544 1.97 -63.08 -7.50
C GLN A 544 2.89 -62.10 -6.74
N SER A 545 3.91 -62.71 -6.13
CA SER A 545 5.24 -62.14 -5.99
C SER A 545 5.77 -61.69 -7.36
N LEU A 546 5.66 -60.40 -7.67
CA LEU A 546 6.54 -59.78 -8.66
C LEU A 546 7.93 -59.64 -8.03
N LEU A 547 8.77 -60.63 -8.32
CA LEU A 547 10.22 -60.56 -8.21
C LEU A 547 10.71 -59.32 -8.98
N ILE A 548 10.88 -58.18 -8.29
CA ILE A 548 11.75 -57.12 -8.79
C ILE A 548 13.18 -57.56 -8.49
N ARG A 549 13.70 -58.29 -9.48
CA ARG A 549 15.08 -58.66 -9.70
C ARG A 549 15.98 -57.46 -9.43
N ALA A 550 16.89 -57.62 -8.47
CA ALA A 550 18.02 -56.74 -8.26
C ALA A 550 18.78 -56.55 -9.59
N LEU A 551 18.62 -55.37 -10.19
CA LEU A 551 19.56 -54.86 -11.19
C LEU A 551 20.69 -54.20 -10.43
N ARG A 552 21.70 -55.01 -10.05
CA ARG A 552 23.07 -54.50 -9.94
C ARG A 552 23.45 -53.96 -11.32
N ARG A 553 23.25 -52.67 -11.55
CA ARG A 553 23.94 -51.96 -12.62
C ARG A 553 25.29 -51.57 -12.07
N ASN A 554 26.30 -52.29 -12.55
CA ASN A 554 27.69 -51.91 -12.44
C ASN A 554 27.84 -50.43 -12.74
N SER A 555 28.42 -49.72 -11.77
CA SER A 555 29.15 -48.48 -11.96
C SER A 555 30.07 -48.63 -13.18
N HIS A 556 29.78 -47.88 -14.24
CA HIS A 556 30.80 -47.53 -15.21
C HIS A 556 31.71 -46.49 -14.58
N GLU A 557 32.99 -46.83 -14.59
CA GLU A 557 34.13 -45.97 -14.36
C GLU A 557 34.02 -44.72 -15.25
N MET A 558 34.20 -43.56 -14.61
CA MET A 558 34.83 -42.37 -15.18
C MET A 558 35.82 -41.88 -14.13
#